data_AF-A0A7K0C9G0-F1
#
_entry.id   AF-A0A7K0C9G0-F1
#
_cell.length_a   1.000
_cell.length_b   1.000
_cell.length_c   1.000
_cell.angle_alpha   90.00
_cell.angle_beta   90.00
_cell.angle_gamma   90.00
#
_symmetry.space_group_name_H-M   'P 1'
#
loop_
_entity.id
_entity.type
_entity.pdbx_description
1 polymer ?
#
loop_
_entity_poly.entity_id
_entity_poly.type
_entity_poly.pdbx_seq_one_letter_code
_entity_poly.pdbx_strand_id
1 'polypeptide(L)'
;MVIMHAPGWDYHGVFSGQGFRFRYRPLRAGNGSQLCPAGANILIDDAYCGVTAPGAAAASVLRLPLEELPRPAGRRLGKRFNCAVPLQHAMVRWLRSEETERYLERLRRACAEHRALVADFLVRELGHPADPLRSGDCTGYLVFPVPPAYREHADGVDRYRRACFDQPRVLPGAGTMTLQSAGDGDAPDPFPFVRMFLAPPRDTLVSALRRLSRARLPWSSPC
;
A
#
# COMPACT_ATOMS: atom_id res chain seq x y z
N MET A 1 14.66 14.31 -10.16
CA MET A 1 13.39 14.52 -9.44
C MET A 1 12.47 13.36 -9.80
N VAL A 2 11.91 12.66 -8.81
CA VAL A 2 10.99 11.52 -8.98
C VAL A 2 9.56 12.04 -8.82
N ILE A 3 8.71 11.78 -9.81
CA ILE A 3 7.29 12.16 -9.76
C ILE A 3 6.47 10.89 -9.54
N MET A 4 5.63 10.91 -8.51
CA MET A 4 4.81 9.77 -8.12
C MET A 4 3.34 10.16 -8.03
N HIS A 5 2.44 9.23 -8.30
CA HIS A 5 1.02 9.42 -8.01
C HIS A 5 0.69 8.93 -6.60
N ALA A 6 -0.15 9.67 -5.88
CA ALA A 6 -0.67 9.27 -4.58
C ALA A 6 -2.18 8.93 -4.69
N PRO A 7 -2.66 7.87 -4.02
CA PRO A 7 -1.87 6.89 -3.25
C PRO A 7 -1.05 5.94 -4.13
N GLY A 8 0.17 5.59 -3.70
CA GLY A 8 1.09 4.67 -4.38
C GLY A 8 2.15 4.15 -3.40
N TRP A 9 2.93 3.14 -3.81
CA TRP A 9 4.02 2.59 -2.98
C TRP A 9 5.06 3.66 -2.65
N ASP A 10 5.54 3.69 -1.41
CA ASP A 10 6.53 4.68 -0.99
C ASP A 10 7.96 4.23 -1.36
N TYR A 11 8.48 4.73 -2.47
CA TYR A 11 9.89 4.54 -2.85
C TYR A 11 10.82 5.62 -2.28
N HIS A 12 10.35 6.46 -1.36
CA HIS A 12 11.15 7.55 -0.81
C HIS A 12 12.51 7.07 -0.33
N GLY A 13 12.54 6.01 0.50
CA GLY A 13 13.78 5.45 1.05
C GLY A 13 14.79 5.00 -0.01
N VAL A 14 14.35 4.52 -1.17
CA VAL A 14 15.23 4.03 -2.24
C VAL A 14 15.96 5.18 -2.93
N PHE A 15 15.25 6.27 -3.26
CA PHE A 15 15.83 7.37 -4.04
C PHE A 15 16.34 8.54 -3.19
N SER A 16 15.84 8.73 -1.96
CA SER A 16 16.27 9.86 -1.12
C SER A 16 17.73 9.75 -0.68
N GLY A 17 18.20 8.55 -0.31
CA GLY A 17 19.61 8.29 0.02
C GLY A 17 20.57 8.49 -1.17
N GLN A 18 20.03 8.58 -2.39
CA GLN A 18 20.78 8.83 -3.63
C GLN A 18 20.66 10.28 -4.11
N GLY A 19 20.14 11.19 -3.29
CA GLY A 19 20.02 12.62 -3.60
C GLY A 19 18.83 13.00 -4.50
N PHE A 20 17.91 12.07 -4.78
CA PHE A 20 16.72 12.39 -5.55
C PHE A 20 15.67 13.10 -4.70
N ARG A 21 15.05 14.13 -5.27
CA ARG A 21 13.88 14.82 -4.69
C ARG A 21 12.59 14.23 -5.21
N PHE A 22 11.57 14.11 -4.36
CA PHE A 22 10.24 13.57 -4.70
C PHE A 22 9.20 14.65 -4.87
N ARG A 23 8.23 14.39 -5.75
CA ARG A 23 6.99 15.18 -5.88
C ARG A 23 5.81 14.23 -6.06
N TYR A 24 4.97 14.11 -5.03
CA TYR A 24 3.72 13.36 -5.11
C TYR A 24 2.65 14.22 -5.80
N ARG A 25 1.95 13.64 -6.77
CA ARG A 25 0.81 14.23 -7.46
C ARG A 25 -0.45 13.46 -7.03
N PRO A 26 -1.50 14.14 -6.53
CA PRO A 26 -2.76 13.47 -6.24
C PRO A 26 -3.35 12.90 -7.54
N LEU A 27 -3.87 11.67 -7.49
CA LEU A 27 -4.71 11.15 -8.57
C LEU A 27 -5.96 12.03 -8.70
N ARG A 28 -6.27 12.50 -9.91
CA ARG A 28 -7.49 13.26 -10.21
C ARG A 28 -8.39 12.42 -11.11
N ALA A 29 -9.68 12.39 -10.81
CA ALA A 29 -10.66 11.54 -11.49
C ALA A 29 -10.83 11.82 -13.00
N GLY A 30 -10.39 12.98 -13.51
CA GLY A 30 -10.61 13.38 -14.91
C GLY A 30 -9.45 13.11 -15.88
N ASN A 31 -8.25 12.83 -15.37
CA ASN A 31 -7.08 12.58 -16.21
C ASN A 31 -6.51 11.22 -15.79
N GLY A 32 -6.76 10.19 -16.60
CA GLY A 32 -5.93 8.98 -16.57
C GLY A 32 -4.45 9.37 -16.66
N SER A 33 -3.55 8.45 -16.31
CA SER A 33 -2.08 8.62 -16.19
C SER A 33 -1.37 9.11 -17.47
N GLN A 34 -1.75 10.27 -17.99
CA GLN A 34 -1.17 10.92 -19.16
C GLN A 34 0.09 11.64 -18.71
N LEU A 35 1.23 11.05 -19.06
CA LEU A 35 2.53 11.68 -18.92
C LEU A 35 2.61 12.90 -19.86
N CYS A 36 3.18 13.99 -19.35
CA CYS A 36 3.41 15.22 -20.11
C CYS A 36 4.36 14.93 -21.30
N PRO A 37 4.11 15.45 -22.52
CA PRO A 37 4.92 15.13 -23.71
C PRO A 37 6.37 15.65 -23.68
N ALA A 38 6.75 16.49 -22.72
CA ALA A 38 7.97 17.30 -22.80
C ALA A 38 9.04 17.00 -21.73
N GLY A 39 9.06 15.81 -21.12
CA GLY A 39 10.12 15.45 -20.17
C GLY A 39 10.20 13.95 -19.89
N ALA A 40 11.41 13.43 -19.78
CA ALA A 40 11.66 12.04 -19.39
C ALA A 40 11.11 11.78 -17.98
N ASN A 41 9.88 11.27 -17.92
CA ASN A 41 9.23 10.86 -16.69
C ASN A 41 9.37 9.33 -16.57
N ILE A 42 9.99 8.86 -15.49
CA ILE A 42 10.06 7.43 -15.19
C ILE A 42 8.73 7.03 -14.55
N LEU A 43 7.93 6.25 -15.28
CA LEU A 43 6.79 5.54 -14.72
C LEU A 43 7.30 4.25 -14.07
N ILE A 44 7.03 4.07 -12.79
CA ILE A 44 7.37 2.87 -12.03
C ILE A 44 6.16 1.94 -12.11
N ASP A 45 6.34 0.76 -12.71
CA ASP A 45 5.37 -0.32 -12.74
C ASP A 45 5.99 -1.57 -12.11
N ASP A 46 5.19 -2.29 -11.34
CA ASP A 46 5.64 -3.31 -10.38
C ASP A 46 6.32 -4.49 -11.08
N ALA A 47 7.52 -4.85 -10.63
CA ALA A 47 8.11 -6.16 -10.88
C ALA A 47 8.14 -6.93 -9.55
N TYR A 48 7.42 -8.05 -9.52
CA TYR A 48 7.44 -9.03 -8.43
C TYR A 48 8.87 -9.57 -8.24
N CYS A 49 9.51 -9.29 -7.11
CA CYS A 49 10.56 -10.16 -6.61
C CYS A 49 9.87 -11.38 -5.99
N GLY A 50 10.03 -12.56 -6.61
CA GLY A 50 9.59 -13.81 -6.01
C GLY A 50 10.24 -14.00 -4.64
N VAL A 51 9.43 -14.25 -3.62
CA VAL A 51 9.92 -14.62 -2.28
C VAL A 51 10.46 -16.05 -2.38
N THR A 52 11.77 -16.22 -2.32
CA THR A 52 12.40 -17.55 -2.27
C THR A 52 12.58 -18.02 -0.82
N ALA A 53 12.61 -19.33 -0.61
CA ALA A 53 12.85 -19.92 0.71
C ALA A 53 14.22 -19.52 1.28
N PRO A 54 14.37 -19.45 2.62
CA PRO A 54 15.67 -19.19 3.25
C PRO A 54 16.73 -20.18 2.78
N GLY A 55 17.89 -19.68 2.34
CA GLY A 55 18.99 -20.50 1.81
C GLY A 55 19.00 -20.70 0.29
N ALA A 56 17.94 -20.30 -0.42
CA ALA A 56 17.96 -20.26 -1.88
C ALA A 56 18.62 -18.97 -2.39
N ALA A 57 19.51 -19.09 -3.38
CA ALA A 57 20.07 -17.92 -4.06
C ALA A 57 18.94 -17.16 -4.78
N ALA A 58 18.85 -15.84 -4.56
CA ALA A 58 17.89 -15.00 -5.25
C ALA A 58 18.11 -15.09 -6.76
N ALA A 59 17.20 -15.76 -7.48
CA ALA A 59 17.23 -15.79 -8.92
C ALA A 59 16.83 -14.41 -9.44
N SER A 60 17.82 -13.57 -9.74
CA SER A 60 17.58 -12.40 -10.56
C SER A 60 17.14 -12.88 -11.94
N VAL A 61 15.87 -12.67 -12.28
CA VAL A 61 15.31 -12.93 -13.62
C VAL A 61 16.09 -12.18 -14.71
N LEU A 62 16.96 -11.23 -14.33
CA LEU A 62 17.77 -10.40 -15.22
C LEU A 62 19.19 -10.93 -15.44
N ARG A 63 19.67 -11.91 -14.67
CA ARG A 63 21.04 -12.41 -14.87
C ARG A 63 21.17 -13.20 -16.18
N LEU A 64 20.11 -13.87 -16.62
CA LEU A 64 20.10 -14.66 -17.86
C LEU A 64 19.96 -13.82 -19.15
N PRO A 65 19.15 -12.74 -19.22
CA PRO A 65 18.98 -11.99 -20.47
C PRO A 65 20.09 -10.99 -20.80
N LEU A 66 20.85 -10.53 -19.80
CA LEU A 66 21.87 -9.48 -19.98
C LEU A 66 23.22 -10.01 -20.50
N GLU A 67 23.50 -11.30 -20.32
CA GLU A 67 24.79 -11.90 -20.68
C GLU A 67 24.78 -12.58 -22.07
N GLU A 68 23.61 -12.90 -22.68
CA GLU A 68 23.58 -13.80 -23.85
C GLU A 68 22.78 -13.37 -25.11
N LEU A 69 22.09 -12.23 -25.18
CA LEU A 69 21.23 -11.93 -26.35
C LEU A 69 21.77 -10.85 -27.32
N PRO A 70 21.89 -11.16 -28.64
CA PRO A 70 22.14 -10.14 -29.67
C PRO A 70 20.91 -9.23 -29.83
N ARG A 71 21.15 -7.94 -30.10
CA ARG A 71 20.09 -6.92 -30.26
C ARG A 71 19.18 -7.24 -31.46
N PRO A 72 17.86 -7.45 -31.28
CA PRO A 72 16.99 -7.73 -32.40
C PRO A 72 16.49 -6.45 -33.09
N ALA A 73 16.50 -6.45 -34.42
CA ALA A 73 15.86 -5.46 -35.26
C ALA A 73 14.34 -5.71 -35.33
N GLY A 74 13.55 -4.66 -35.07
CA GLY A 74 12.20 -4.50 -35.60
C GLY A 74 11.15 -5.57 -35.26
N ARG A 75 10.65 -5.60 -34.02
CA ARG A 75 9.28 -6.07 -33.71
C ARG A 75 8.64 -5.21 -32.63
N ARG A 76 7.36 -4.86 -32.83
CA ARG A 76 6.49 -4.27 -31.78
C ARG A 76 6.25 -5.31 -30.69
N LEU A 77 7.14 -5.35 -29.69
CA LEU A 77 7.02 -6.16 -28.49
C LEU A 77 6.03 -5.50 -27.52
N GLY A 78 4.76 -5.93 -27.60
CA GLY A 78 3.69 -5.54 -26.68
C GLY A 78 3.79 -6.12 -25.26
N LYS A 79 4.98 -6.48 -24.78
CA LYS A 79 5.23 -6.90 -23.40
C LYS A 79 6.48 -6.19 -22.89
N ARG A 80 6.35 -5.54 -21.74
CA ARG A 80 7.32 -4.60 -21.14
C ARG A 80 8.61 -5.33 -20.74
N PHE A 81 9.51 -5.53 -21.70
CA PHE A 81 10.86 -6.08 -21.44
C PHE A 81 11.86 -5.05 -20.93
N ASN A 82 11.49 -3.77 -20.88
CA ASN A 82 12.29 -2.75 -20.23
C ASN A 82 11.74 -2.55 -18.82
N CYS A 83 12.17 -3.42 -17.92
CA CYS A 83 12.20 -3.08 -16.51
C CYS A 83 12.92 -1.73 -16.38
N ALA A 84 12.54 -0.89 -15.44
CA ALA A 84 13.21 0.41 -15.27
C ALA A 84 14.64 0.19 -14.75
N VAL A 85 15.58 -0.10 -15.67
CA VAL A 85 16.99 -0.42 -15.41
C VAL A 85 17.64 0.58 -14.46
N PRO A 86 17.39 1.90 -14.56
CA PRO A 86 17.87 2.85 -13.56
C PRO A 86 17.38 2.56 -12.13
N LEU A 87 16.13 2.15 -11.93
CA LEU A 87 15.59 1.82 -10.61
C LEU A 87 16.20 0.52 -10.07
N GLN A 88 16.41 -0.46 -10.94
CA GLN A 88 17.06 -1.71 -10.55
C GLN A 88 18.51 -1.47 -10.12
N HIS A 89 19.25 -0.66 -10.88
CA HIS A 89 20.60 -0.26 -10.50
C HIS A 89 20.61 0.53 -9.18
N ALA A 90 19.70 1.49 -9.02
CA ALA A 90 19.52 2.25 -7.79
C ALA A 90 19.17 1.35 -6.59
N MET A 91 18.27 0.38 -6.77
CA MET A 91 17.89 -0.59 -5.76
C MET A 91 19.05 -1.49 -5.38
N VAL A 92 19.82 -2.02 -6.34
CA VAL A 92 21.02 -2.83 -6.07
C VAL A 92 22.04 -2.05 -5.25
N ARG A 93 22.28 -0.78 -5.59
CA ARG A 93 23.18 0.09 -4.81
C ARG A 93 22.66 0.32 -3.40
N TRP A 94 21.38 0.61 -3.26
CA TRP A 94 20.74 0.82 -1.95
C TRP A 94 20.82 -0.44 -1.09
N LEU A 95 20.40 -1.61 -1.60
CA LEU A 95 20.43 -2.89 -0.90
C LEU A 95 21.82 -3.30 -0.39
N ARG A 96 22.90 -2.82 -1.03
CA ARG A 96 24.28 -3.08 -0.60
C ARG A 96 24.80 -2.09 0.44
N SER A 97 24.05 -1.05 0.76
CA SER A 97 24.46 0.00 1.71
C SER A 97 24.00 -0.32 3.14
N GLU A 98 24.77 0.15 4.13
CA GLU A 98 24.35 0.11 5.54
C GLU A 98 23.08 0.92 5.82
N GLU A 99 22.78 1.89 4.95
CA GLU A 99 21.58 2.73 5.07
C GLU A 99 20.31 1.88 4.98
N THR A 100 20.32 0.80 4.19
CA THR A 100 19.17 -0.11 4.07
C THR A 100 18.83 -0.78 5.39
N GLU A 101 19.81 -1.34 6.10
CA GLU A 101 19.55 -2.00 7.38
C GLU A 101 19.02 -1.00 8.42
N ARG A 102 19.65 0.18 8.52
CA ARG A 102 19.18 1.24 9.41
C ARG A 102 17.77 1.71 9.04
N TYR A 103 17.45 1.79 7.75
CA TYR A 103 16.12 2.14 7.27
C TYR A 103 15.08 1.07 7.63
N LEU A 104 15.38 -0.20 7.38
CA LEU A 104 14.49 -1.31 7.68
C LEU A 104 14.25 -1.45 9.18
N GLU A 105 15.27 -1.25 10.01
CA GLU A 105 15.11 -1.25 11.47
C GLU A 105 14.16 -0.13 11.92
N ARG A 106 14.36 1.11 11.44
CA ARG A 106 13.47 2.24 11.74
C ARG A 106 12.05 1.98 11.27
N LEU A 107 11.88 1.45 10.06
CA LEU A 107 10.57 1.14 9.49
C LEU A 107 9.84 0.06 10.30
N ARG A 108 10.53 -1.02 10.68
CA ARG A 108 9.96 -2.10 11.51
C ARG A 108 9.51 -1.55 12.88
N ARG A 109 10.36 -0.75 13.53
CA ARG A 109 10.05 -0.12 14.81
C ARG A 109 8.83 0.80 14.70
N ALA A 110 8.81 1.69 13.70
CA ALA A 110 7.69 2.59 13.47
C ALA A 110 6.39 1.84 13.18
N CYS A 111 6.41 0.81 12.33
CA CYS A 111 5.23 0.00 12.05
C CYS A 111 4.72 -0.74 13.30
N ALA A 112 5.59 -1.26 14.16
CA ALA A 112 5.20 -1.90 15.41
C ALA A 112 4.55 -0.91 16.38
N GLU A 113 5.14 0.27 16.57
CA GLU A 113 4.58 1.35 17.39
C GLU A 113 3.22 1.83 16.87
N HIS A 114 3.13 2.07 15.56
CA HIS A 114 1.89 2.49 14.91
C HIS A 114 0.80 1.43 14.99
N ARG A 115 1.16 0.14 14.86
CA ARG A 115 0.23 -0.98 15.03
C ARG A 115 -0.37 -0.98 16.44
N ALA A 116 0.46 -0.88 17.48
CA ALA A 116 0.01 -0.83 18.85
C ALA A 116 -0.92 0.38 19.10
N LEU A 117 -0.54 1.55 18.58
CA LEU A 117 -1.33 2.78 18.67
C LEU A 117 -2.70 2.66 17.99
N VAL A 118 -2.75 2.12 16.77
CA VAL A 118 -4.00 1.96 16.02
C VAL A 118 -4.89 0.90 16.68
N ALA A 119 -4.32 -0.24 17.09
CA ALA A 119 -5.08 -1.29 17.78
C ALA A 119 -5.69 -0.80 19.10
N ASP A 120 -4.91 -0.11 19.92
CA ASP A 120 -5.38 0.45 21.20
C ASP A 120 -6.51 1.46 20.98
N PHE A 121 -6.36 2.36 20.00
CA PHE A 121 -7.39 3.34 19.67
C PHE A 121 -8.67 2.68 19.16
N LEU A 122 -8.57 1.67 18.28
CA LEU A 122 -9.74 0.95 17.77
C LEU A 122 -10.53 0.30 18.91
N VAL A 123 -9.85 -0.30 19.89
CA VAL A 123 -10.50 -0.95 21.04
C VAL A 123 -11.08 0.08 22.00
N ARG A 124 -10.26 1.02 22.48
CA ARG A 124 -10.63 1.94 23.57
C ARG A 124 -11.56 3.06 23.14
N GLU A 125 -11.32 3.64 21.96
CA GLU A 125 -12.02 4.86 21.52
C GLU A 125 -13.14 4.57 20.53
N LEU A 126 -13.00 3.51 19.71
CA LEU A 126 -14.00 3.12 18.71
C LEU A 126 -14.79 1.87 19.12
N GLY A 127 -14.47 1.25 20.25
CA GLY A 127 -15.21 0.13 20.81
C GLY A 127 -15.11 -1.16 20.01
N HIS A 128 -14.09 -1.31 19.15
CA HIS A 128 -13.88 -2.58 18.46
C HIS A 128 -13.54 -3.69 19.46
N PRO A 129 -14.04 -4.91 19.26
CA PRO A 129 -13.62 -6.06 20.05
C PRO A 129 -12.13 -6.34 19.85
N ALA A 130 -11.43 -6.66 20.93
CA ALA A 130 -10.00 -6.95 20.91
C ALA A 130 -9.66 -8.24 20.14
N ASP A 131 -10.54 -9.24 20.18
CA ASP A 131 -10.29 -10.59 19.66
C ASP A 131 -10.17 -10.68 18.11
N PRO A 132 -11.06 -10.06 17.30
CA PRO A 132 -10.93 -10.11 15.84
C PRO A 132 -9.92 -9.11 15.26
N LEU A 133 -9.27 -8.28 16.08
CA LEU A 133 -8.16 -7.43 15.64
C LEU A 133 -6.93 -8.32 15.38
N ARG A 134 -6.82 -8.83 14.15
CA ARG A 134 -5.62 -9.49 13.67
C ARG A 134 -4.56 -8.41 13.41
N SER A 135 -3.88 -8.01 14.47
CA SER A 135 -2.78 -7.03 14.39
C SER A 135 -1.69 -7.50 13.43
N GLY A 136 -1.42 -8.81 13.41
CA GLY A 136 -0.34 -9.43 12.65
C GLY A 136 1.04 -8.93 13.12
N ASP A 137 2.08 -9.74 12.95
CA ASP A 137 3.42 -9.32 13.37
C ASP A 137 4.21 -8.70 12.21
N CYS A 138 3.75 -8.93 10.98
CA CYS A 138 4.41 -8.52 9.75
C CYS A 138 3.50 -7.64 8.90
N THR A 139 4.08 -6.98 7.89
CA THR A 139 3.46 -6.00 6.98
C THR A 139 3.30 -4.57 7.54
N GLY A 140 3.10 -3.62 6.64
CA GLY A 140 2.75 -2.23 6.94
C GLY A 140 1.24 -1.97 7.02
N TYR A 141 0.43 -3.00 7.24
CA TYR A 141 -1.02 -2.88 7.35
C TYR A 141 -1.53 -3.47 8.68
N LEU A 142 -2.63 -2.91 9.18
CA LEU A 142 -3.46 -3.52 10.23
C LEU A 142 -4.84 -3.80 9.63
N VAL A 143 -5.32 -5.04 9.76
CA VAL A 143 -6.64 -5.46 9.29
C VAL A 143 -7.59 -5.49 10.49
N PHE A 144 -8.77 -4.90 10.33
CA PHE A 144 -9.78 -4.86 11.38
C PHE A 144 -11.18 -5.04 10.80
N PRO A 145 -12.10 -5.63 11.57
CA PRO A 145 -13.44 -5.90 11.09
C PRO A 145 -14.27 -4.62 10.92
N VAL A 146 -15.12 -4.61 9.91
CA VAL A 146 -16.16 -3.58 9.70
C VAL A 146 -17.21 -3.67 10.82
N PRO A 147 -17.80 -2.58 11.33
CA PRO A 147 -18.83 -2.65 12.37
C PRO A 147 -20.06 -3.49 11.94
N PRO A 148 -20.71 -4.23 12.86
CA PRO A 148 -21.81 -5.15 12.54
C PRO A 148 -22.93 -4.53 11.69
N ALA A 149 -23.34 -3.30 12.01
CA ALA A 149 -24.42 -2.61 11.29
C ALA A 149 -24.17 -2.49 9.78
N TYR A 150 -22.90 -2.40 9.35
CA TYR A 150 -22.57 -2.36 7.92
C TYR A 150 -22.57 -3.76 7.28
N ARG A 151 -22.28 -4.83 8.05
CA ARG A 151 -22.11 -6.20 7.52
C ARG A 151 -23.41 -6.86 7.08
N GLU A 152 -24.54 -6.33 7.52
CA GLU A 152 -25.87 -6.79 7.13
C GLU A 152 -26.16 -6.49 5.64
N HIS A 153 -25.36 -5.62 5.01
CA HIS A 153 -25.49 -5.24 3.62
C HIS A 153 -24.49 -5.98 2.72
N ALA A 154 -24.92 -6.36 1.51
CA ALA A 154 -24.08 -6.95 0.48
C ALA A 154 -22.84 -6.08 0.18
N ASP A 155 -23.00 -4.75 0.10
CA ASP A 155 -21.92 -3.78 -0.12
C ASP A 155 -21.39 -3.13 1.19
N GLY A 156 -21.55 -3.83 2.32
CA GLY A 156 -21.24 -3.33 3.66
C GLY A 156 -19.82 -2.76 3.83
N VAL A 157 -18.82 -3.45 3.28
CA VAL A 157 -17.42 -3.00 3.33
C VAL A 157 -17.25 -1.66 2.61
N ASP A 158 -17.83 -1.52 1.42
CA ASP A 158 -17.74 -0.28 0.65
C ASP A 158 -18.57 0.85 1.26
N ARG A 159 -19.73 0.55 1.85
CA ARG A 159 -20.49 1.54 2.65
C ARG A 159 -19.66 2.07 3.80
N TYR A 160 -19.03 1.19 4.58
CA TYR A 160 -18.18 1.61 5.69
C TYR A 160 -16.99 2.43 5.22
N ARG A 161 -16.32 2.02 4.14
CA ARG A 161 -15.21 2.78 3.54
C ARG A 161 -15.66 4.17 3.08
N ARG A 162 -16.84 4.30 2.46
CA ARG A 162 -17.44 5.59 2.10
C ARG A 162 -17.74 6.43 3.33
N ALA A 163 -18.35 5.86 4.37
CA ALA A 163 -18.59 6.57 5.63
C ALA A 163 -17.29 7.08 6.28
N CYS A 164 -16.22 6.28 6.28
CA CYS A 164 -14.89 6.69 6.73
C CYS A 164 -14.30 7.83 5.88
N PHE A 165 -14.66 7.92 4.61
CA PHE A 165 -14.13 8.92 3.69
C PHE A 165 -14.94 10.23 3.70
N ASP A 166 -16.27 10.16 3.71
CA ASP A 166 -17.12 11.32 3.42
C ASP A 166 -17.04 12.41 4.48
N GLN A 167 -17.08 12.05 5.77
CA GLN A 167 -16.94 13.01 6.86
C GLN A 167 -15.51 13.07 7.44
N PRO A 168 -14.89 11.94 7.84
CA PRO A 168 -13.57 11.96 8.46
C PRO A 168 -12.43 12.22 7.48
N ARG A 169 -12.67 12.04 6.16
CA ARG A 169 -11.62 12.07 5.13
C ARG A 169 -10.49 11.07 5.41
N VAL A 170 -10.87 9.85 5.80
CA VAL A 170 -9.96 8.72 6.04
C VAL A 170 -10.39 7.56 5.14
N LEU A 171 -9.52 7.13 4.24
CA LEU A 171 -9.83 6.04 3.31
C LEU A 171 -9.11 4.76 3.74
N PRO A 172 -9.76 3.84 4.46
CA PRO A 172 -9.21 2.51 4.64
C PRO A 172 -9.28 1.71 3.34
N GLY A 173 -8.32 0.82 3.14
CA GLY A 173 -8.34 -0.14 2.05
C GLY A 173 -9.35 -1.27 2.33
N ALA A 174 -9.82 -1.93 1.28
CA ALA A 174 -10.53 -3.21 1.44
C ALA A 174 -9.63 -4.24 2.14
N GLY A 175 -10.21 -5.09 2.98
CA GLY A 175 -9.48 -6.13 3.72
C GLY A 175 -8.85 -7.17 2.79
N THR A 176 -9.48 -7.45 1.66
CA THR A 176 -8.93 -8.29 0.58
C THR A 176 -8.28 -7.45 -0.52
N MET A 177 -7.24 -8.01 -1.17
CA MET A 177 -6.66 -7.48 -2.41
C MET A 177 -7.20 -8.14 -3.66
N THR A 178 -7.87 -9.28 -3.51
CA THR A 178 -8.50 -9.95 -4.63
C THR A 178 -9.90 -9.38 -4.78
N LEU A 179 -10.15 -8.77 -5.94
CA LEU A 179 -11.51 -8.51 -6.39
C LEU A 179 -12.11 -9.88 -6.71
N GLN A 180 -12.68 -10.54 -5.71
CA GLN A 180 -13.81 -11.39 -6.04
C GLN A 180 -14.90 -10.41 -6.42
N SER A 181 -15.27 -10.38 -7.71
CA SER A 181 -16.50 -9.70 -8.11
C SER A 181 -17.56 -10.17 -7.12
N ALA A 182 -18.21 -9.23 -6.44
CA ALA A 182 -19.45 -9.54 -5.76
C ALA A 182 -20.27 -10.29 -6.79
N GLY A 183 -20.56 -11.57 -6.54
CA GLY A 183 -21.49 -12.28 -7.41
C GLY A 183 -22.76 -11.42 -7.48
N ASP A 184 -23.49 -11.47 -8.59
CA ASP A 184 -24.72 -10.69 -8.83
C ASP A 184 -25.87 -10.95 -7.83
N GLY A 185 -25.59 -11.40 -6.60
CA GLY A 185 -26.57 -11.64 -5.54
C GLY A 185 -26.34 -10.75 -4.31
N ASP A 186 -27.42 -10.56 -3.54
CA ASP A 186 -27.47 -9.83 -2.26
C ASP A 186 -26.66 -10.48 -1.12
N ALA A 187 -25.69 -11.34 -1.43
CA ALA A 187 -24.88 -12.02 -0.42
C ALA A 187 -23.92 -11.02 0.26
N PRO A 188 -23.81 -11.02 1.60
CA PRO A 188 -22.83 -10.24 2.33
C PRO A 188 -21.40 -10.50 1.84
N ASP A 189 -20.55 -9.46 1.86
CA ASP A 189 -19.14 -9.58 1.54
C ASP A 189 -18.49 -10.70 2.39
N PRO A 190 -17.87 -11.73 1.77
CA PRO A 190 -17.26 -12.84 2.51
C PRO A 190 -16.07 -12.41 3.38
N PHE A 191 -15.54 -11.20 3.15
CA PHE A 191 -14.43 -10.61 3.91
C PHE A 191 -14.82 -9.23 4.46
N PRO A 192 -15.65 -9.15 5.53
CA PRO A 192 -16.12 -7.91 6.13
C PRO A 192 -15.05 -7.20 6.98
N PHE A 193 -13.89 -6.97 6.38
CA PHE A 193 -12.71 -6.38 6.98
C PHE A 193 -12.22 -5.23 6.12
N VAL A 194 -11.58 -4.28 6.77
CA VAL A 194 -10.83 -3.20 6.13
C VAL A 194 -9.40 -3.20 6.65
N ARG A 195 -8.51 -2.50 5.95
CA ARG A 195 -7.11 -2.36 6.33
C ARG A 195 -6.68 -0.90 6.40
N MET A 196 -5.85 -0.58 7.39
CA MET A 196 -5.20 0.71 7.54
C MET A 196 -3.71 0.58 7.26
N PHE A 197 -3.17 1.48 6.43
CA PHE A 197 -1.73 1.55 6.16
C PHE A 197 -1.01 2.26 7.31
N LEU A 198 0.05 1.64 7.82
CA LEU A 198 0.75 2.04 9.04
C LEU A 198 2.07 2.79 8.79
N ALA A 199 2.54 2.90 7.55
CA ALA A 199 3.78 3.64 7.28
C ALA A 199 3.69 5.19 7.35
N PRO A 200 2.51 5.86 7.29
CA PRO A 200 2.47 7.31 7.45
C PRO A 200 3.05 7.78 8.80
N PRO A 201 3.53 9.03 8.92
CA PRO A 201 4.03 9.56 10.18
C PRO A 201 2.99 9.47 11.31
N ARG A 202 3.46 9.24 12.54
CA ARG A 202 2.61 9.06 13.73
C ARG A 202 1.50 10.12 13.86
N ASP A 203 1.83 11.39 13.68
CA ASP A 203 0.86 12.48 13.83
C ASP A 203 -0.23 12.45 12.75
N THR A 204 0.09 11.94 11.56
CA THR A 204 -0.90 11.72 10.49
C THR A 204 -1.88 10.62 10.91
N LEU A 205 -1.38 9.51 11.46
CA LEU A 205 -2.22 8.42 11.98
C LEU A 205 -3.11 8.88 13.13
N VAL A 206 -2.54 9.55 14.14
CA VAL A 206 -3.30 10.10 15.28
C VAL A 206 -4.39 11.07 14.81
N SER A 207 -4.07 11.95 13.87
CA SER A 207 -5.05 12.86 13.27
C SER A 207 -6.17 12.13 12.52
N ALA A 208 -5.85 11.07 11.77
CA ALA A 208 -6.85 10.24 11.09
C ALA A 208 -7.76 9.51 12.10
N LEU A 209 -7.19 8.88 13.13
CA LEU A 209 -7.94 8.17 14.17
C LEU A 209 -8.89 9.10 14.93
N ARG A 210 -8.42 10.29 15.31
CA ARG A 210 -9.26 11.30 15.97
C ARG A 210 -10.42 11.76 15.08
N ARG A 211 -10.21 11.86 13.76
CA ARG A 211 -11.30 12.20 12.82
C ARG A 211 -12.33 11.08 12.73
N LEU A 212 -11.90 9.80 12.72
CA LEU A 212 -12.82 8.66 12.77
C LEU A 212 -13.67 8.65 14.05
N SER A 213 -13.05 8.88 15.21
CA SER A 213 -13.76 8.95 16.50
C SER A 213 -14.81 10.08 16.52
N ARG A 214 -14.46 11.29 16.05
CA ARG A 214 -15.41 12.43 15.98
C ARG A 214 -16.58 12.20 15.04
N ALA A 215 -16.39 11.45 13.96
CA ALA A 215 -17.44 11.13 13.01
C ALA A 215 -18.44 10.10 13.55
N ARG A 216 -18.27 9.64 14.80
CA ARG A 216 -19.15 8.67 15.46
C ARG A 216 -19.37 7.44 14.59
N LEU A 217 -18.25 6.82 14.19
CA LEU A 217 -18.24 5.50 13.58
C LEU A 217 -17.77 4.38 14.55
N PRO A 218 -18.22 4.35 15.83
CA PRO A 218 -17.86 3.26 16.73
C PRO A 218 -18.57 1.97 16.33
N TRP A 219 -18.06 0.86 16.87
CA TRP A 219 -18.54 -0.48 16.64
C TRP A 219 -20.06 -0.67 16.86
N SER A 220 -20.62 0.02 17.85
CA SER A 220 -22.02 -0.12 18.27
C SER A 220 -22.98 0.87 17.60
N SER A 221 -22.52 1.72 16.69
CA SER A 221 -23.43 2.69 16.07
C SER A 221 -24.39 2.00 15.09
N PRO A 222 -25.68 2.35 15.12
CA PRO A 222 -26.60 1.96 14.07
C PRO A 222 -26.16 2.59 12.73
N CYS A 223 -26.36 1.86 11.64
CA CYS A 223 -26.13 2.36 10.27
C CYS A 223 -27.23 3.33 9.83
#